data_AF-K5VVV6-F1
#
_entry.id   AF-K5VVV6-F1
#
_cell.length_a   1.000
_cell.length_b   1.000
_cell.length_c   1.000
_cell.angle_alpha   90.00
_cell.angle_beta   90.00
_cell.angle_gamma   90.00
#
_symmetry.space_group_name_H-M   'P 1'
#
loop_
_entity.id
_entity.type
_entity.pdbx_description
1 polymer ?
#
loop_
_entity_poly.entity_id
_entity_poly.type
_entity_poly.pdbx_seq_one_letter_code
_entity_poly.pdbx_strand_id
1 'polypeptide(L)' 'MHIERIRVRPRKNPPANICAAQLTSMLNCWMASGDIMSASQCRTAADDLFRCMATTPFKGRPHQPTINYHLARLNKKIQK' A
#
# COMPACT_ATOMS: atom_id res chain seq x y z
N MET A 1 10.30 0.12 34.40
CA MET A 1 10.82 -0.34 33.10
C MET A 1 11.89 0.62 32.63
N HIS A 2 13.09 0.14 32.34
CA HIS A 2 14.18 0.92 31.73
C HIS A 2 14.35 0.45 30.28
N ILE A 3 14.33 1.37 29.31
CA ILE A 3 14.47 1.04 27.89
C ILE A 3 15.74 1.71 27.36
N GLU A 4 16.87 1.00 27.31
CA GLU A 4 18.17 1.62 26.97
C GLU A 4 18.14 2.53 25.72
N ARG A 5 17.34 2.16 24.71
CA ARG A 5 17.14 2.95 23.49
C ARG A 5 15.67 3.03 23.08
N ILE A 6 15.04 4.18 23.31
CA ILE A 6 13.67 4.43 22.83
C ILE A 6 13.69 4.56 21.30
N ARG A 7 13.15 3.54 20.61
CA ARG A 7 13.02 3.50 19.16
C ARG A 7 11.72 2.81 18.78
N VAL A 8 11.05 3.32 17.75
CA VAL A 8 9.93 2.65 17.10
C VAL A 8 10.46 1.79 15.96
N ARG A 9 10.06 0.52 15.93
CA ARG A 9 10.29 -0.34 14.77
C ARG A 9 9.50 0.24 13.59
N PRO A 10 10.17 0.75 12.53
CA PRO A 10 9.45 1.36 11.43
C PRO A 10 8.58 0.30 10.78
N ARG A 11 7.26 0.51 10.84
CA ARG A 11 6.33 -0.25 10.02
C ARG A 11 6.35 0.37 8.64
N LYS A 12 6.62 -0.44 7.63
CA LYS A 12 6.52 -0.01 6.24
C LYS A 12 5.04 0.26 5.98
N ASN A 13 4.66 1.53 5.84
CA ASN A 13 3.30 1.85 5.42
C ASN A 13 3.07 1.16 4.07
N PRO A 14 2.02 0.33 3.94
CA PRO A 14 1.74 -0.30 2.66
C PRO A 14 1.56 0.81 1.62
N PRO A 15 2.13 0.65 0.42
CA PRO A 15 1.89 1.59 -0.65
C PRO A 15 0.38 1.66 -0.94
N ALA A 16 -0.09 2.86 -1.30
CA ALA A 16 -1.48 3.01 -1.74
C ALA A 16 -1.63 2.31 -3.10
N ASN A 17 -2.30 1.16 -3.10
CA ASN A 17 -2.58 0.40 -4.32
C ASN A 17 -3.82 0.99 -4.99
N ILE A 18 -3.62 1.96 -5.89
CA ILE A 18 -4.71 2.78 -6.46
C ILE A 18 -5.69 1.93 -7.29
N CYS A 19 -5.19 0.98 -8.08
CA CYS A 19 -6.02 0.11 -8.93
C CYS A 19 -6.43 -1.22 -8.26
N ALA A 20 -6.21 -1.38 -6.96
CA ALA A 20 -6.49 -2.65 -6.28
C ALA A 20 -7.96 -3.07 -6.38
N ALA A 21 -8.89 -2.11 -6.26
CA ALA A 21 -10.32 -2.41 -6.30
C ALA A 21 -10.76 -2.96 -7.66
N GLN A 22 -10.30 -2.38 -8.78
CA GLN A 22 -10.65 -2.86 -10.12
C GLN A 22 -10.00 -4.21 -10.40
N LEU A 23 -8.77 -4.42 -9.92
CA LEU A 23 -8.11 -5.71 -10.03
C LEU A 23 -8.91 -6.80 -9.28
N THR A 24 -9.34 -6.53 -8.05
CA THR A 24 -10.17 -7.47 -7.28
C THR A 24 -11.51 -7.74 -7.97
N SER A 25 -12.13 -6.72 -8.57
CA SER A 25 -13.35 -6.89 -9.36
C SER A 25 -13.15 -7.85 -10.54
N MET A 26 -12.06 -7.67 -11.31
CA MET A 26 -11.72 -8.55 -12.42
C MET A 26 -11.45 -9.99 -11.96
N LEU A 27 -10.69 -10.17 -10.87
CA LEU A 27 -10.41 -11.49 -10.29
C LEU A 27 -11.70 -12.19 -9.81
N ASN A 28 -12.60 -11.45 -9.16
CA ASN A 28 -13.89 -11.99 -8.74
C ASN A 28 -14.74 -12.42 -9.94
N CYS A 29 -14.70 -11.66 -11.03
CA CYS A 29 -15.39 -12.02 -12.26
C CYS A 29 -14.82 -13.32 -12.88
N TRP A 30 -13.50 -13.48 -12.89
CA TRP A 30 -12.86 -14.73 -13.35
C TRP A 30 -13.29 -15.93 -12.51
N MET A 31 -13.34 -15.76 -11.19
CA MET A 31 -13.79 -16.82 -10.29
C MET A 31 -15.27 -17.18 -10.51
N ALA A 32 -16.13 -16.20 -10.79
CA ALA A 32 -17.56 -16.43 -10.96
C ALA A 32 -17.92 -17.01 -12.34
N SER A 33 -17.24 -16.59 -13.40
CA SER A 33 -17.61 -16.91 -14.79
C SER A 33 -16.71 -17.96 -15.47
N GLY A 34 -15.49 -18.17 -14.96
CA GLY A 34 -14.47 -18.99 -15.63
C GLY A 34 -13.85 -18.32 -16.86
N ASP A 35 -14.18 -17.06 -17.17
CA ASP A 35 -13.62 -16.32 -18.30
C ASP A 35 -12.24 -15.73 -17.95
N ILE A 36 -11.20 -16.58 -17.95
CA ILE A 36 -9.82 -16.22 -17.59
C ILE A 36 -9.21 -15.20 -18.56
N MET A 37 -9.71 -15.15 -19.80
CA MET A 37 -9.18 -14.27 -20.84
C MET A 37 -9.87 -12.90 -20.89
N SER A 38 -10.86 -12.66 -20.02
CA SER A 38 -11.67 -11.45 -20.01
C SER A 38 -12.27 -11.10 -21.38
N ALA A 39 -12.55 -12.11 -22.21
CA ALA A 39 -12.95 -11.90 -23.60
C ALA A 39 -14.45 -11.60 -23.72
N SER A 40 -15.24 -11.99 -22.72
CA SER A 40 -16.69 -11.93 -22.72
C SER A 40 -17.21 -11.18 -21.50
N GLN A 41 -17.67 -11.90 -20.47
CA GLN A 41 -18.37 -11.36 -19.30
C GLN A 41 -17.48 -10.45 -18.44
N CYS A 42 -16.17 -10.70 -18.40
CA CYS A 42 -15.24 -9.93 -17.58
C CYS A 42 -14.57 -8.76 -18.31
N ARG A 43 -14.98 -8.45 -19.54
CA ARG A 43 -14.37 -7.40 -20.37
C ARG A 43 -14.41 -6.03 -19.72
N THR A 44 -15.56 -5.63 -19.17
CA THR A 44 -15.72 -4.31 -18.53
C THR A 44 -14.80 -4.16 -17.32
N ALA A 45 -14.66 -5.21 -16.50
CA ALA A 45 -13.77 -5.20 -15.35
C ALA A 45 -12.29 -5.09 -15.76
N ALA A 46 -11.92 -5.70 -16.89
CA ALA A 46 -10.58 -5.57 -17.46
C ALA A 46 -10.32 -4.17 -18.04
N ASP A 47 -11.28 -3.57 -18.75
CA ASP A 47 -11.17 -2.23 -19.31
C ASP A 47 -11.04 -1.16 -18.21
N ASP A 48 -11.77 -1.30 -17.10
CA ASP A 48 -11.66 -0.40 -15.95
C ASP A 48 -10.29 -0.49 -15.26
N LEU A 49 -9.75 -1.70 -15.13
CA LEU A 49 -8.39 -1.91 -14.62
C LEU A 49 -7.34 -1.29 -15.55
N PHE A 50 -7.48 -1.50 -16.87
CA PHE A 50 -6.59 -0.91 -17.87
C PHE A 50 -6.60 0.62 -17.80
N ARG A 51 -7.79 1.23 -17.74
CA ARG A 51 -7.94 2.68 -17.63
C ARG A 51 -7.30 3.22 -16.35
N CYS A 52 -7.44 2.52 -15.23
CA CYS A 52 -6.75 2.91 -14.01
C CYS A 52 -5.23 2.86 -14.18
N MET A 53 -4.68 1.75 -14.64
CA MET A 53 -3.23 1.61 -14.79
C MET A 53 -2.64 2.64 -15.76
N ALA A 54 -3.36 2.97 -16.84
CA ALA A 54 -2.95 3.98 -17.80
C ALA A 54 -2.97 5.42 -17.23
N THR A 55 -3.89 5.72 -16.32
CA THR A 55 -4.06 7.07 -15.76
C THR A 55 -3.32 7.28 -14.43
N THR A 56 -2.96 6.20 -13.73
CA THR A 56 -2.39 6.32 -12.40
C THR A 56 -1.00 6.95 -12.42
N PRO A 57 -0.76 8.01 -11.62
CA PRO A 57 0.56 8.61 -11.51
C PRO A 57 1.50 7.69 -10.74
N PHE A 58 2.71 7.50 -11.26
CA PHE A 58 3.78 6.80 -10.55
C PHE A 58 4.23 7.66 -9.36
N LYS A 59 3.85 7.28 -8.15
CA LYS A 59 4.35 7.94 -6.94
C LYS A 59 5.73 7.41 -6.61
N GLY A 60 6.72 8.31 -6.56
CA GLY A 60 8.06 8.02 -6.10
C GLY A 60 8.10 7.56 -4.64
N ARG A 61 9.31 7.36 -4.11
CA ARG A 61 9.49 6.86 -2.73
C ARG A 61 8.79 7.79 -1.72
N PRO A 62 7.89 7.28 -0.87
CA PRO A 62 7.25 8.11 0.14
C PRO A 62 8.27 8.60 1.17
N HIS A 63 8.06 9.81 1.66
CA HIS A 63 8.86 10.40 2.74
C HIS A 63 8.88 9.48 3.96
N GLN A 64 10.07 9.20 4.49
CA GLN A 64 10.25 8.35 5.65
C GLN A 64 10.13 9.16 6.94
N PRO A 65 9.35 8.72 7.95
CA PRO A 65 9.23 9.45 9.20
C PRO A 65 10.56 9.42 9.97
N THR A 66 11.02 10.58 10.44
CA THR A 66 12.24 10.75 11.24
C THR A 66 12.01 10.54 12.74
N ILE A 67 10.94 9.85 13.14
CA ILE A 67 10.52 9.67 14.54
C ILE A 67 11.65 9.15 15.44
N ASN A 68 12.46 8.21 14.95
CA ASN A 68 13.56 7.61 15.71
C ASN A 68 14.70 8.60 16.01
N TYR A 69 14.87 9.64 15.17
CA TYR A 69 15.81 10.72 15.43
C TYR A 69 15.35 11.57 16.64
N HIS A 70 14.07 11.92 16.68
CA HIS A 70 13.51 12.72 17.78
C HIS A 70 13.46 11.95 19.10
N LEU A 71 13.10 10.66 19.06
CA LEU A 71 13.07 9.80 20.25
C LEU A 71 14.46 9.62 20.86
N ALA A 72 15.50 9.47 20.03
CA ALA A 72 16.88 9.39 20.51
C ALA A 72 17.32 10.69 21.23
N ARG A 73 16.90 11.86 20.74
CA ARG A 73 17.20 13.16 21.36
C ARG A 73 16.47 13.36 22.68
N LEU A 74 15.24 12.86 22.80
CA LEU A 74 14.41 12.97 24.00
C LEU A 74 14.70 11.91 25.07
N ASN A 75 15.44 10.85 24.73
CA ASN A 75 15.72 9.72 25.61
C ASN A 75 16.22 10.17 27.00
N LYS A 76 17.14 11.15 27.05
CA LYS A 76 17.72 11.67 28.31
C LYS A 76 16.72 12.41 29.21
N LYS A 77 15.62 12.93 28.65
CA LYS A 77 14.59 13.67 29.40
C LYS A 77 13.45 12.78 29.89
N ILE A 78 13.16 11.70 29.16
CA ILE A 78 12.01 10.82 29.42
C ILE A 78 12.36 9.70 30.40
N GLN A 79 13.62 9.26 30.44
CA GLN A 79 14.08 8.16 31.30
C GLN A 79 14.62 8.60 32.66
N LYS A 80 14.20 9.78 33.11
CA LYS A 80 14.59 10.30 34.42
C LYS A 80 13.76 9.66 35.53
#